data_AF-A0A7Y5TYI1-F1
#
_entry.id   AF-A0A7Y5TYI1-F1
#
_cell.length_a   1.000
_cell.length_b   1.000
_cell.length_c   1.000
_cell.angle_alpha   90.00
_cell.angle_beta   90.00
_cell.angle_gamma   90.00
#
_symmetry.space_group_name_H-M   'P 1'
#
loop_
_entity.id
_entity.type
_entity.pdbx_description
1 polymer ?
#
loop_
_entity_poly.entity_id
_entity_poly.type
_entity_poly.pdbx_seq_one_letter_code
_entity_poly.pdbx_strand_id
1 'polypeptide(L)' 'MSGILYVVATPIGNLEDVTLRALRILRDVSLIAAEDTRRTGRLLQHYSISTRTTSLHEHNEHEKGPRLV' A
#
# COMPACT_ATOMS: atom_id res chain seq x y z
N MET A 1 15.08 -16.63 0.84
CA MET A 1 13.61 -16.78 0.78
C MET A 1 13.07 -15.75 -0.18
N SER A 2 12.07 -16.08 -0.99
CA SER A 2 11.39 -15.12 -1.87
C SER A 2 10.50 -14.17 -1.06
N GLY A 3 10.28 -12.95 -1.57
CA GLY A 3 9.28 -12.04 -1.02
C GLY A 3 7.85 -12.51 -1.30
N ILE A 4 6.87 -11.88 -0.64
CA ILE A 4 5.43 -12.11 -0.87
C ILE A 4 4.80 -10.79 -1.31
N LEU A 5 4.10 -10.82 -2.45
CA LEU A 5 3.28 -9.69 -2.91
C LEU A 5 1.85 -9.85 -2.41
N TYR A 6 1.37 -8.87 -1.66
CA TYR A 6 -0.03 -8.77 -1.27
C TYR A 6 -0.74 -7.71 -2.11
N VAL A 7 -1.80 -8.12 -2.81
CA VAL A 7 -2.73 -7.18 -3.45
C VAL A 7 -3.84 -6.85 -2.45
N VAL A 8 -3.91 -5.59 -2.06
CA VAL A 8 -4.82 -5.11 -1.01
C VAL A 8 -5.74 -4.03 -1.59
N ALA A 9 -7.04 -4.30 -1.61
CA ALA A 9 -8.03 -3.30 -1.97
C ALA A 9 -8.13 -2.21 -0.89
N THR A 10 -8.32 -0.95 -1.31
CA THR A 10 -8.56 0.19 -0.42
C THR A 10 -10.02 0.66 -0.52
N PRO A 11 -10.56 1.28 0.54
CA PRO A 11 -11.92 1.80 0.49
C PRO A 11 -12.14 2.87 -0.58
N ILE A 12 -13.35 2.89 -1.15
CA ILE A 12 -13.76 3.83 -2.20
C ILE A 12 -14.44 5.10 -1.68
N GLY A 13 -14.56 5.24 -0.36
CA GLY A 13 -15.14 6.43 0.28
C GLY A 13 -15.06 6.37 1.80
N ASN A 14 -15.74 5.39 2.40
CA ASN A 14 -15.75 5.22 3.85
C ASN A 14 -14.49 4.45 4.31
N LEU A 15 -13.67 5.06 5.17
CA LEU A 15 -12.44 4.43 5.66
C LEU A 15 -12.72 3.14 6.44
N GLU A 16 -13.88 3.04 7.09
CA GLU A 16 -14.29 1.88 7.89
C GLU A 16 -14.61 0.63 7.07
N ASP A 17 -14.76 0.75 5.73
CA ASP A 17 -14.95 -0.41 4.85
C ASP A 17 -13.66 -1.23 4.69
N VAL A 18 -12.53 -0.78 5.26
CA VAL A 18 -11.27 -1.53 5.23
C VAL A 18 -11.37 -2.78 6.11
N THR A 19 -10.90 -3.91 5.59
CA THR A 19 -10.89 -5.16 6.36
C THR A 19 -9.78 -5.18 7.41
N LEU A 20 -10.00 -5.89 8.53
CA LEU A 20 -8.98 -6.12 9.55
C LEU A 20 -7.71 -6.79 8.98
N ARG A 21 -7.88 -7.67 7.98
CA ARG A 21 -6.76 -8.33 7.31
C ARG A 21 -5.93 -7.33 6.49
N ALA A 22 -6.57 -6.39 5.79
CA ALA A 22 -5.87 -5.34 5.05
C ALA A 22 -5.04 -4.47 6.00
N LEU A 23 -5.62 -4.03 7.12
CA LEU A 23 -4.91 -3.24 8.13
C LEU A 23 -3.70 -3.98 8.70
N ARG A 24 -3.84 -5.28 9.00
CA ARG A 24 -2.71 -6.10 9.46
C ARG A 24 -1.61 -6.20 8.40
N ILE A 25 -1.97 -6.55 7.16
CA ILE A 25 -0.99 -6.68 6.07
C ILE A 25 -0.25 -5.36 5.85
N LEU A 26 -0.96 -4.23 5.78
CA LEU A 26 -0.34 -2.92 5.57
C LEU A 26 0.63 -2.52 6.70
N ARG A 27 0.41 -3.00 7.93
CA ARG A 27 1.35 -2.80 9.05
C ARG A 27 2.57 -3.72 9.00
N ASP A 28 2.40 -4.95 8.54
CA ASP A 28 3.43 -5.99 8.66
C ASP A 28 4.41 -6.02 7.47
N VAL A 29 4.00 -5.50 6.31
CA VAL A 29 4.86 -5.45 5.12
C VAL A 29 6.01 -4.44 5.28
N SER A 30 7.13 -4.70 4.63
CA SER A 30 8.29 -3.80 4.63
C SER A 30 8.10 -2.55 3.76
N LEU A 31 7.21 -2.63 2.76
CA LEU A 31 6.96 -1.57 1.79
C LEU A 31 5.54 -1.65 1.25
N ILE A 32 4.91 -0.49 1.10
CA ILE A 32 3.64 -0.32 0.39
C ILE A 32 3.93 0.39 -0.94
N ALA A 33 3.55 -0.23 -2.06
CA ALA A 33 3.49 0.43 -3.35
C ALA A 33 2.05 0.89 -3.60
N ALA A 34 1.86 2.17 -3.89
CA ALA A 34 0.54 2.76 -4.10
C ALA A 34 0.53 3.68 -5.33
N GLU A 35 -0.58 3.67 -6.08
CA GLU A 35 -0.79 4.57 -7.22
C GLU A 35 -0.76 6.04 -6.80
N ASP A 36 -1.59 6.38 -5.81
CA ASP A 36 -1.61 7.69 -5.16
C ASP A 36 -1.18 7.55 -3.68
N THR A 37 0.05 7.96 -3.39
CA THR A 37 0.59 7.95 -2.02
C THR A 37 -0.07 8.97 -1.10
N ARG A 38 -0.69 10.03 -1.63
CA ARG A 38 -1.40 11.03 -0.81
C ARG A 38 -2.74 10.47 -0.33
N ARG A 39 -3.51 9.84 -1.23
CA ARG A 39 -4.76 9.16 -0.86
C ARG A 39 -4.48 8.01 0.11
N THR A 40 -3.50 7.18 -0.21
CA THR A 40 -3.09 6.07 0.66
C THR A 40 -2.59 6.58 2.01
N GLY A 41 -1.83 7.67 2.03
CA GLY A 41 -1.35 8.31 3.26
C GLY A 41 -2.47 8.69 4.24
N ARG A 42 -3.64 9.13 3.75
CA ARG A 42 -4.81 9.41 4.63
C ARG A 42 -5.34 8.15 5.31
N LEU A 43 -5.45 7.04 4.57
CA LEU A 43 -5.86 5.74 5.13
C LEU A 43 -4.84 5.27 6.17
N LEU A 44 -3.55 5.32 5.84
CA LEU A 44 -2.49 4.88 6.75
C LEU A 44 -2.45 5.74 8.02
N GLN A 45 -2.58 7.07 7.88
CA GLN A 45 -2.62 7.99 9.02
C GLN A 45 -3.83 7.73 9.92
N HIS A 46 -5.02 7.53 9.36
CA HIS A 46 -6.23 7.24 10.12
C HIS A 46 -6.08 5.99 10.99
N TYR A 47 -5.38 4.97 10.51
CA TYR A 47 -5.13 3.71 11.23
C TYR A 47 -3.76 3.61 11.91
N SER A 48 -3.04 4.73 12.03
CA SER A 48 -1.71 4.84 12.64
C SER A 48 -0.67 3.85 12.08
N ILE A 49 -0.65 3.70 10.75
CA ILE A 49 0.27 2.82 10.03
C ILE A 49 1.45 3.65 9.53
N SER A 50 2.68 3.29 9.94
CA SER A 50 3.92 4.01 9.62
C SER A 50 4.77 3.34 8.54
N THR A 51 4.25 2.30 7.89
CA THR A 51 4.95 1.53 6.87
C THR A 51 5.42 2.41 5.71
N ARG A 52 6.68 2.20 5.28
CA ARG A 52 7.28 2.94 4.17
C ARG A 52 6.40 2.79 2.93
N THR A 53 6.11 3.91 2.26
CA THR A 53 5.27 3.94 1.06
C THR A 53 6.03 4.52 -0.12
N THR A 54 5.88 3.92 -1.30
CA THR A 54 6.42 4.41 -2.58
C THR A 54 5.30 4.56 -3.61
N SER A 55 5.42 5.52 -4.52
CA SER A 55 4.52 5.61 -5.66
C SER A 55 4.83 4.52 -6.68
N LEU A 56 3.78 3.89 -7.20
CA LEU A 56 3.82 2.98 -8.35
C LEU A 56 2.57 3.19 -9.19
N HIS A 57 2.73 3.76 -10.38
CA HIS A 57 1.65 4.09 -11.31
C HIS A 57 2.17 3.93 -12.75
N GLU A 58 1.27 3.93 -13.73
CA GLU A 58 1.57 3.64 -15.14
C GLU A 58 2.84 4.35 -15.66
N HIS A 59 2.99 5.65 -15.38
CA HIS A 59 4.16 6.42 -15.84
C HIS A 59 5.52 5.99 -15.26
N ASN A 60 5.57 5.33 -14.09
CA ASN A 60 6.83 4.95 -13.45
C ASN A 60 6.98 3.43 -13.25
N GLU A 61 5.98 2.64 -13.64
CA GLU A 61 5.96 1.20 -13.46
C GLU A 61 7.13 0.51 -14.17
N HIS A 62 7.45 0.92 -15.40
CA HIS A 62 8.56 0.37 -16.17
C HIS A 62 9.92 0.58 -15.48
N GLU A 63 10.10 1.69 -14.75
CA GLU A 63 11.36 1.99 -14.06
C GLU A 63 11.41 1.38 -12.65
N LYS A 64 10.29 1.43 -11.91
CA LYS A 64 10.23 1.05 -10.50
C LYS A 64 9.84 -0.41 -10.28
N GLY A 65 9.00 -0.98 -11.14
CA GLY A 65 8.52 -2.37 -11.04
C GLY A 65 9.66 -3.36 -10.83
N PRO A 66 10.72 -3.34 -11.65
CA PRO A 66 11.88 -4.24 -11.49
C PRO A 66 12.63 -4.09 -10.16
N ARG A 67 12.46 -3.00 -9.41
CA ARG A 67 13.08 -2.79 -8.09
C ARG A 67 12.24 -3.33 -6.94
N LEU A 68 11.01 -3.79 -7.22
CA LEU A 68 10.05 -4.29 -6.24
C LEU A 68 9.91 -5.82 -6.26
N VAL A 69 10.54 -6.50 -7.22
CA VAL A 69 10.55 -7.96 -7.41
C VAL A 69 11.93 -8.56 -7.18
#